data_AF-A0A6I5CEA7-F1
#
_entry.id   AF-A0A6I5CEA7-F1
#
_cell.length_a   1.000
_cell.length_b   1.000
_cell.length_c   1.000
_cell.angle_alpha   90.00
_cell.angle_beta   90.00
_cell.angle_gamma   90.00
#
_symmetry.space_group_name_H-M   'P 1'
#
loop_
_entity.id
_entity.type
_entity.pdbx_description
1 polymer ?
#
loop_
_entity_poly.entity_id
_entity_poly.type
_entity_poly.pdbx_seq_one_letter_code
_entity_poly.pdbx_strand_id
1 'polypeptide(L)'
;MSIRTTPHLNFRGEARAALEFYQGAFGGEVTLATYGDLGMPKDLPGAENVVFGQVETAEGFRVMAYDIPGPSGGPAGGTGSTRRENGTTITTQPFFVSVRGETFEEVEAYW
;
A
#
# COMPACT_ATOMS: atom_id res chain seq x y z
N MET A 1 7.38 20.12 -13.31
CA MET A 1 7.37 18.65 -13.37
C MET A 1 7.89 18.13 -12.05
N SER A 2 7.00 17.59 -11.22
CA SER A 2 7.38 17.03 -9.92
C SER A 2 6.79 15.63 -9.75
N ILE A 3 7.23 14.71 -10.61
CA ILE A 3 6.93 13.29 -10.42
C ILE A 3 7.52 12.83 -9.09
N ARG A 4 6.66 12.24 -8.26
CA ARG A 4 7.01 11.67 -6.97
C ARG A 4 6.86 10.17 -7.03
N THR A 5 7.95 9.46 -6.74
CA THR A 5 7.93 8.01 -6.55
C THR A 5 7.83 7.68 -5.07
N THR A 6 6.99 6.71 -4.72
CA THR A 6 6.84 6.20 -3.36
C THR A 6 6.93 4.67 -3.39
N PRO A 7 7.86 4.04 -2.65
CA PRO A 7 7.84 2.60 -2.47
C PRO A 7 6.51 2.18 -1.84
N HIS A 8 5.85 1.19 -2.44
CA HIS A 8 4.59 0.65 -1.97
C HIS A 8 4.79 -0.82 -1.59
N LEU A 9 4.90 -1.09 -0.30
CA LEU A 9 5.21 -2.40 0.24
C LEU A 9 3.93 -3.20 0.48
N ASN A 10 3.90 -4.45 0.01
CA ASN A 10 2.74 -5.32 0.14
C ASN A 10 3.03 -6.43 1.15
N PHE A 11 2.20 -6.50 2.18
CA PHE A 11 2.31 -7.43 3.30
C PHE A 11 1.13 -8.40 3.34
N ARG A 12 1.13 -9.30 4.32
CA ARG A 12 0.02 -10.21 4.61
C ARG A 12 -0.42 -10.12 6.07
N GLY A 13 -0.76 -8.90 6.50
CA GLY A 13 -1.21 -8.57 7.85
C GLY A 13 -0.20 -7.77 8.68
N GLU A 14 0.87 -7.27 8.06
CA GLU A 14 1.97 -6.56 8.75
C GLU A 14 2.09 -5.09 8.32
N ALA A 15 1.26 -4.61 7.40
CA ALA A 15 1.36 -3.25 6.88
C ALA A 15 1.23 -2.18 7.98
N ARG A 16 0.31 -2.35 8.94
CA ARG A 16 0.16 -1.41 10.07
C ARG A 16 1.44 -1.31 10.90
N ALA A 17 1.99 -2.45 11.31
CA ALA A 17 3.23 -2.49 12.10
C ALA A 17 4.41 -1.87 11.33
N ALA A 18 4.49 -2.09 10.01
CA ALA A 18 5.50 -1.46 9.17
C ALA A 18 5.36 0.08 9.14
N LEU A 19 4.14 0.60 8.97
CA LEU A 19 3.88 2.04 8.99
C LEU A 19 4.24 2.67 10.34
N GLU A 20 3.86 2.04 11.44
CA GLU A 20 4.21 2.48 12.80
C GLU A 20 5.72 2.47 13.02
N PHE A 21 6.42 1.44 12.54
CA PHE A 21 7.88 1.39 12.60
C PHE A 21 8.53 2.55 11.84
N TYR A 22 8.12 2.80 10.59
CA TYR A 22 8.67 3.89 9.79
C TYR A 22 8.31 5.26 10.36
N GLN A 23 7.10 5.45 10.87
CA GLN A 23 6.74 6.66 11.60
C GLN A 23 7.60 6.85 12.85
N GLY A 24 7.85 5.80 13.63
CA GLY A 24 8.72 5.88 14.80
C GLY A 24 10.16 6.28 14.46
N ALA A 25 10.67 5.80 13.32
CA ALA A 25 12.03 6.09 12.87
C ALA A 25 12.19 7.48 12.24
N PHE A 26 11.22 7.93 11.45
CA PHE A 26 11.32 9.14 10.64
C PHE A 26 10.39 10.27 11.08
N GLY A 27 9.49 10.02 12.03
CA GLY A 27 8.37 10.90 12.35
C GLY A 27 7.32 10.91 11.23
N GLY A 28 6.62 12.04 11.11
CA GLY A 28 5.65 12.28 10.04
C GLY A 28 4.23 11.83 10.33
N GLU A 29 3.39 12.06 9.33
CA GLU A 29 1.96 11.80 9.37
C GLU A 29 1.67 10.41 8.79
N VAL A 30 0.86 9.62 9.52
CA VAL A 30 0.38 8.31 9.05
C VAL A 30 -1.06 8.48 8.60
N THR A 31 -1.30 8.21 7.33
CA THR A 31 -2.66 8.04 6.80
C THR A 31 -2.89 6.56 6.54
N LEU A 32 -3.93 5.98 7.13
CA LEU A 32 -4.30 4.59 6.86
C LEU A 32 -5.81 4.41 6.78
N ALA A 33 -6.22 3.43 5.98
CA ALA A 33 -7.58 2.91 5.90
C ALA A 33 -7.52 1.38 5.93
N THR A 34 -8.49 0.77 6.58
CA THR A 34 -8.66 -0.68 6.67
C THR A 34 -9.74 -1.17 5.71
N TYR A 35 -9.80 -2.49 5.50
CA TYR A 35 -10.92 -3.09 4.77
C TYR A 35 -12.27 -2.82 5.46
N GLY A 36 -12.30 -2.78 6.79
CA GLY A 36 -13.48 -2.44 7.58
C GLY A 36 -13.97 -1.02 7.32
N ASP A 37 -13.06 -0.05 7.14
CA ASP A 37 -13.40 1.32 6.78
C ASP A 37 -14.06 1.43 5.39
N LEU A 38 -13.76 0.48 4.50
CA LEU A 38 -14.36 0.38 3.17
C LEU A 38 -15.57 -0.55 3.10
N GLY A 39 -16.14 -0.94 4.25
CA GLY A 39 -17.40 -1.65 4.33
C GLY A 39 -17.29 -3.18 4.44
N MET A 40 -16.08 -3.74 4.62
CA MET A 40 -15.96 -5.14 5.03
C MET A 40 -16.57 -5.32 6.45
N PRO A 41 -17.48 -6.28 6.66
CA PRO A 41 -18.01 -6.55 8.00
C PRO A 41 -16.87 -6.82 9.00
N LYS A 42 -16.92 -6.17 10.17
CA LYS A 42 -15.84 -6.16 11.16
C LYS A 42 -15.55 -7.53 11.77
N ASP A 43 -16.51 -8.45 11.71
CA ASP A 43 -16.41 -9.82 12.18
C ASP A 43 -15.70 -10.76 11.19
N LEU A 44 -15.50 -10.33 9.93
CA LEU A 44 -14.78 -11.13 8.96
C LEU A 44 -13.26 -11.03 9.14
N PRO A 45 -12.53 -12.15 8.99
CA PRO A 45 -11.07 -12.15 9.03
C PRO A 45 -10.49 -11.18 7.99
N GLY A 46 -9.59 -10.31 8.44
CA GLY A 46 -8.92 -9.32 7.60
C GLY A 46 -9.63 -7.96 7.51
N ALA A 47 -10.76 -7.74 8.20
CA ALA A 47 -11.39 -6.42 8.26
C ALA A 47 -10.44 -5.33 8.79
N GLU A 48 -9.56 -5.66 9.74
CA GLU A 48 -8.58 -4.73 10.32
C GLU A 48 -7.30 -4.57 9.46
N ASN A 49 -7.15 -5.36 8.39
CA ASN A 49 -6.00 -5.28 7.50
C ASN A 49 -5.99 -3.96 6.73
N VAL A 50 -4.81 -3.46 6.42
CA VAL A 50 -4.63 -2.15 5.76
C VAL A 50 -4.90 -2.29 4.26
N VAL A 51 -5.92 -1.58 3.75
CA VAL A 51 -6.20 -1.49 2.31
C VAL A 51 -5.49 -0.30 1.65
N PHE A 52 -5.11 0.69 2.45
CA PHE A 52 -4.25 1.80 2.05
C PHE A 52 -3.53 2.32 3.29
N GLY A 53 -2.22 2.50 3.20
CA GLY A 53 -1.43 3.11 4.27
C GLY A 53 -0.25 3.89 3.70
N GLN A 54 0.07 5.02 4.32
CA GLN A 54 1.18 5.88 3.93
C GLN A 54 1.78 6.60 5.14
N VAL A 55 3.10 6.64 5.21
CA VAL A 55 3.86 7.61 6.02
C VAL A 55 4.46 8.64 5.08
N GLU A 56 4.34 9.93 5.41
CA GLU A 56 5.05 11.01 4.75
C GLU A 56 5.57 12.05 5.75
N THR A 57 6.74 12.60 5.46
CA THR A 57 7.41 13.65 6.25
C THR A 57 7.62 14.89 5.38
N ALA A 58 7.74 16.06 6.01
CA ALA A 58 8.03 17.30 5.29
C ALA A 58 9.44 17.28 4.66
N GLU A 59 10.33 16.48 5.23
CA GLU A 59 11.71 16.26 4.82
C GLU A 59 11.83 15.29 3.62
N GLY A 60 10.71 14.73 3.15
CA GLY A 60 10.63 13.96 1.92
C GLY A 60 10.69 12.45 2.06
N PHE A 61 10.82 11.91 3.28
CA PHE A 61 10.64 10.47 3.51
C PHE A 61 9.18 10.08 3.23
N ARG A 62 8.99 8.96 2.52
CA ARG A 62 7.69 8.43 2.15
C ARG A 62 7.72 6.92 1.94
N VAL A 63 6.71 6.24 2.44
CA VAL A 63 6.47 4.82 2.17
C VAL A 63 4.98 4.55 2.21
N MET A 64 4.51 3.69 1.33
CA MET A 64 3.16 3.14 1.38
C MET A 64 3.19 1.69 1.82
N ALA A 65 2.15 1.25 2.52
CA ALA A 65 1.98 -0.13 2.93
C ALA A 65 0.55 -0.60 2.71
N TYR A 66 0.41 -1.85 2.32
CA TYR A 66 -0.85 -2.49 1.94
C TYR A 66 -0.82 -3.95 2.35
N ASP A 67 -1.92 -4.47 2.88
CA ASP A 67 -2.08 -5.89 3.15
C ASP A 67 -2.85 -6.56 2.00
N ILE A 68 -2.23 -7.55 1.37
CA ILE A 68 -2.85 -8.36 0.33
C ILE A 68 -3.96 -9.22 0.95
N PRO A 69 -5.20 -9.18 0.42
CA PRO A 69 -6.28 -10.08 0.83
C PRO A 69 -5.91 -11.55 0.63
N GLY A 70 -6.32 -12.38 1.59
CA GLY A 70 -6.16 -13.82 1.54
C GLY A 70 -5.33 -14.37 2.70
N PRO A 71 -5.05 -15.69 2.69
CA PRO A 71 -4.39 -16.35 3.81
C PRO A 71 -2.96 -15.82 4.02
N SER A 72 -2.68 -15.52 5.29
CA SER A 72 -1.34 -15.20 5.81
C SER A 72 -0.37 -16.36 5.54
N GLY A 73 0.90 -16.06 5.22
CA GLY A 73 1.96 -17.07 5.20
C GLY A 73 2.32 -17.76 3.87
N GLY A 74 2.02 -17.16 2.71
CA GLY A 74 2.56 -17.65 1.43
C GLY A 74 4.01 -17.20 1.21
N PRO A 75 4.86 -18.00 0.53
CA PRO A 75 6.27 -17.69 0.39
C PRO A 75 6.48 -16.39 -0.40
N ALA A 76 7.34 -15.51 0.13
CA ALA A 76 7.84 -14.31 -0.54
C ALA A 76 8.82 -14.63 -1.70
N GLY A 77 8.67 -15.79 -2.35
CA GLY A 77 9.72 -16.40 -3.19
C GLY A 77 9.29 -16.79 -4.61
N GLY A 78 8.07 -16.47 -5.04
CA GLY A 78 7.64 -16.65 -6.43
C GLY A 78 7.80 -15.37 -7.25
N THR A 79 7.87 -15.49 -8.57
CA THR A 79 7.57 -14.34 -9.47
C THR A 79 6.13 -13.94 -9.19
N GLY A 80 5.93 -12.88 -8.40
CA GLY A 80 4.59 -12.36 -8.09
C GLY A 80 3.81 -12.09 -9.38
N SER A 81 2.49 -12.09 -9.29
CA SER A 81 1.62 -11.68 -10.39
C SER A 81 0.73 -10.53 -9.96
N THR A 82 0.35 -9.69 -10.91
CA THR A 82 -0.66 -8.66 -10.71
C THR A 82 -1.62 -8.71 -11.88
N ARG A 83 -2.91 -8.72 -11.59
CA ARG A 83 -3.97 -8.64 -12.61
C ARG A 83 -5.13 -7.81 -12.08
N ARG A 84 -5.95 -7.32 -13.01
CA ARG A 84 -7.22 -6.66 -12.70
C ARG A 84 -8.38 -7.59 -12.98
N GLU A 85 -9.32 -7.67 -12.05
CA GLU A 85 -10.56 -8.41 -12.21
C GLU A 85 -11.69 -7.58 -11.58
N ASN A 86 -12.75 -7.28 -12.34
CA ASN A 86 -13.91 -6.52 -11.87
C ASN A 86 -13.54 -5.21 -11.14
N GLY A 87 -12.55 -4.46 -11.67
CA GLY A 87 -12.06 -3.22 -11.06
C GLY A 87 -11.07 -3.40 -9.89
N THR A 88 -10.89 -4.62 -9.38
CA THR A 88 -10.04 -4.92 -8.23
C THR A 88 -8.64 -5.34 -8.67
N THR A 89 -7.61 -4.83 -7.99
CA THR A 89 -6.23 -5.33 -8.13
C THR A 89 -6.08 -6.62 -7.35
N ILE A 90 -5.74 -7.71 -8.03
CA ILE A 90 -5.36 -8.98 -7.42
C ILE A 90 -3.85 -9.12 -7.62
N THR A 91 -3.10 -9.15 -6.52
CA THR A 91 -1.64 -9.20 -6.58
C THR A 91 -1.00 -10.12 -5.56
N THR A 92 0.13 -10.71 -5.93
CA THR A 92 1.08 -11.36 -5.04
C THR A 92 2.47 -10.70 -5.10
N GLN A 93 2.58 -9.53 -5.73
CA GLN A 93 3.83 -8.78 -5.79
C GLN A 93 4.23 -8.31 -4.39
N PRO A 94 5.53 -8.38 -4.02
CA PRO A 94 6.01 -7.91 -2.72
C PRO A 94 6.01 -6.38 -2.61
N PHE A 95 6.12 -5.67 -3.74
CA PHE A 95 6.08 -4.22 -3.76
C PHE A 95 5.65 -3.68 -5.14
N PHE A 96 5.33 -2.39 -5.16
CA PHE A 96 5.22 -1.56 -6.34
C PHE A 96 6.00 -0.25 -6.16
N VAL A 97 6.12 0.51 -7.23
CA VAL A 97 6.47 1.94 -7.15
C VAL A 97 5.21 2.73 -7.47
N SER A 98 4.69 3.46 -6.49
CA SER A 98 3.62 4.42 -6.73
C SER A 98 4.22 5.67 -7.38
N VAL A 99 3.61 6.13 -8.47
CA VAL A 99 3.99 7.35 -9.17
C VAL A 99 2.85 8.35 -9.01
N ARG A 100 3.15 9.55 -8.53
CA ARG A 100 2.19 10.66 -8.42
C ARG A 100 2.73 11.89 -9.13
N GLY A 101 1.83 12.60 -9.80
CA GLY A 101 2.06 13.91 -10.39
C GLY A 101 0.99 14.89 -9.92
N GLU A 102 1.10 16.14 -10.36
CA GLU A 102 0.15 17.21 -10.04
C GLU A 102 -1.11 17.13 -10.90
N THR A 103 -0.97 16.60 -12.12
CA THR A 103 -2.09 16.40 -13.06
C THR A 103 -2.10 14.97 -13.60
N PHE A 104 -3.26 14.54 -14.09
CA PHE A 104 -3.40 13.26 -14.77
C PHE A 104 -2.52 13.19 -16.03
N GLU A 105 -2.50 14.27 -16.82
CA GLU A 105 -1.68 14.39 -18.05
C GLU A 105 -0.17 14.23 -17.76
N GLU A 106 0.31 14.77 -16.63
CA GLU A 106 1.71 14.62 -16.22
C GLU A 106 2.05 13.15 -15.94
N VAL A 107 1.14 12.41 -15.29
CA VAL A 107 1.35 10.99 -14.96
C VAL A 107 1.19 10.10 -16.19
N GLU A 108 0.20 10.38 -17.04
CA GLU A 108 -0.09 9.60 -18.25
C GLU A 108 1.09 9.59 -19.24
N ALA A 109 1.88 10.66 -19.30
CA ALA A 109 3.06 10.72 -20.17
C ALA A 109 4.16 9.67 -19.86
N TYR A 110 4.09 8.99 -18.71
CA TYR A 110 5.06 7.96 -18.28
C TYR A 110 4.51 6.53 -18.34
N TRP A 111 3.29 6.34 -18.82
CA TRP A 111 2.59 5.07 -18.88
C TRP A 111 2.20 4.71 -20.31
#